data_AF-A0A3N5TP11-F1
#
_entry.id   AF-A0A3N5TP11-F1
#
_cell.length_a   1.000
_cell.length_b   1.000
_cell.length_c   1.000
_cell.angle_alpha   90.00
_cell.angle_beta   90.00
_cell.angle_gamma   90.00
#
_symmetry.space_group_name_H-M   'P 1'
#
loop_
_entity.id
_entity.type
_entity.pdbx_description
1 polymer ?
#
loop_
_entity_poly.entity_id
_entity_poly.type
_entity_poly.pdbx_seq_one_letter_code
_entity_poly.pdbx_strand_id
1 'polypeptide(L)'
;ELIQIAETANRVLMVGHLLQYHPAFVVLKEMATKGQLGRINYIYSNRLNFGKIRREENILWSFAPHDVSMILTLAGEEPDSILTTGGYYLHQRIADVTTTHLEFASGLRAHIFVSWLHPFKEQKLVVVGDQKMAVFDDTMAWPDKLLIYPHQVHWVNGMPTPAKADPLRAEFPHEEPLRNECLHFVDCMANGRRPITDGQEGLRVLRVLNASQDSLDRLGEKLRLDGKPAAEVRKSAAAASPGDAAVIAPGVFVHDTAVVDAGVVIGAGSKIWHFSHVLAGSRIGERCNIGQNVVVGPDVSIGTGCKIQNNVSVYKGVTLEEGVFCGPSMVFTNIYNPRAEIPKMDQVRSTLVKKGATIGANATIVCGTTLGRYSFVGAGAVVNRNVPDHALAAGNPAKQIGWMCECGERLSDDFECTACGKRYRKCTEGLMRNP
;
A
#
# COMPACT_ATOMS: atom_id res chain seq x y z
N GLU A 1 -27.82 3.02 -21.81
CA GLU A 1 -28.72 3.56 -22.84
C GLU A 1 -29.12 2.51 -23.88
N LEU A 2 -28.22 1.98 -24.71
CA LEU A 2 -28.56 1.02 -25.78
C LEU A 2 -29.38 -0.19 -25.31
N ILE A 3 -29.10 -0.72 -24.11
CA ILE A 3 -29.86 -1.82 -23.51
C ILE A 3 -31.34 -1.45 -23.37
N GLN A 4 -31.63 -0.28 -22.81
CA GLN A 4 -33.00 0.21 -22.58
C GLN A 4 -33.72 0.50 -23.90
N ILE A 5 -33.00 1.05 -24.89
CA ILE A 5 -33.54 1.26 -26.24
C ILE A 5 -33.93 -0.08 -26.86
N ALA A 6 -33.06 -1.10 -26.78
CA ALA A 6 -33.32 -2.43 -27.32
C ALA A 6 -34.50 -3.10 -26.63
N GLU A 7 -34.59 -3.04 -25.31
CA GLU A 7 -35.72 -3.56 -24.53
C GLU A 7 -37.04 -2.88 -24.90
N THR A 8 -37.05 -1.54 -24.97
CA THR A 8 -38.25 -0.75 -25.31
C THR A 8 -38.70 -1.01 -26.75
N ALA A 9 -37.75 -1.14 -27.68
CA ALA A 9 -38.02 -1.43 -29.09
C ALA A 9 -38.24 -2.91 -29.39
N ASN A 10 -38.19 -3.79 -28.37
CA ASN A 10 -38.23 -5.25 -28.49
C ASN A 10 -37.24 -5.78 -29.56
N ARG A 11 -35.99 -5.32 -29.50
CA ARG A 11 -34.89 -5.71 -30.40
C ARG A 11 -33.83 -6.51 -29.66
N VAL A 12 -33.19 -7.42 -30.39
CA VAL A 12 -32.03 -8.18 -29.88
C VAL A 12 -30.80 -7.27 -29.91
N LEU A 13 -30.15 -7.12 -28.76
CA LEU A 13 -28.87 -6.42 -28.63
C LEU A 13 -27.78 -7.42 -28.23
N MET A 14 -26.75 -7.53 -29.08
CA MET A 14 -25.62 -8.42 -28.89
C MET A 14 -24.31 -7.64 -28.99
N VAL A 15 -23.35 -8.00 -28.13
CA VAL A 15 -22.01 -7.44 -28.06
C VAL A 15 -21.02 -8.41 -28.69
N GLY A 16 -20.09 -7.89 -29.49
CA GLY A 16 -19.11 -8.67 -30.26
C GLY A 16 -17.94 -9.22 -29.43
N HIS A 17 -18.19 -9.95 -28.36
CA HIS A 17 -17.14 -10.59 -27.56
C HIS A 17 -16.78 -11.98 -28.12
N LEU A 18 -16.16 -11.98 -29.31
CA LEU A 18 -15.81 -13.15 -30.13
C LEU A 18 -15.35 -14.40 -29.37
N LEU A 19 -14.47 -14.26 -28.36
CA LEU A 19 -13.89 -15.39 -27.64
C LEU A 19 -14.92 -16.18 -26.81
N GLN A 20 -16.08 -15.60 -26.48
CA GLN A 20 -17.19 -16.32 -25.85
C GLN A 20 -17.79 -17.41 -26.76
N TYR A 21 -17.55 -17.31 -28.08
CA TYR A 21 -18.01 -18.25 -29.10
C TYR A 21 -16.89 -19.18 -29.59
N HIS A 22 -15.68 -19.06 -29.05
CA HIS A 22 -14.57 -19.93 -29.42
C HIS A 22 -14.79 -21.34 -28.83
N PRO A 23 -14.83 -22.42 -29.64
CA PRO A 23 -15.16 -23.77 -29.15
C PRO A 23 -14.31 -24.25 -27.96
N ALA A 24 -12.99 -24.01 -28.03
CA ALA A 24 -12.09 -24.30 -26.91
C ALA A 24 -12.47 -23.54 -25.61
N PHE A 25 -12.80 -22.25 -25.69
CA PHE A 25 -13.23 -21.49 -24.52
C PHE A 25 -14.60 -21.96 -23.99
N VAL A 26 -15.52 -22.35 -24.88
CA VAL A 26 -16.82 -22.93 -24.49
C VAL A 26 -16.60 -24.21 -23.66
N VAL A 27 -15.70 -25.10 -24.08
CA VAL A 27 -15.34 -26.30 -23.30
C VAL A 27 -14.70 -25.91 -21.96
N LEU A 28 -13.77 -24.96 -21.95
CA LEU A 28 -13.16 -24.47 -20.69
C LEU A 28 -14.21 -23.92 -19.71
N LYS A 29 -15.16 -23.13 -20.20
CA LYS A 29 -16.29 -22.61 -19.42
C LYS A 29 -17.14 -23.74 -18.84
N GLU A 30 -17.45 -24.76 -19.64
CA GLU A 30 -18.20 -25.92 -19.17
C GLU A 30 -17.43 -26.68 -18.08
N MET A 31 -16.13 -26.89 -18.25
CA MET A 31 -15.28 -27.56 -17.25
C MET A 31 -15.28 -26.79 -15.92
N ALA A 32 -15.13 -25.46 -15.98
CA ALA A 32 -15.20 -24.59 -14.80
C ALA A 32 -16.58 -24.69 -14.12
N THR A 33 -17.66 -24.59 -14.89
CA THR A 33 -19.05 -24.64 -14.36
C THR A 33 -19.37 -26.00 -13.75
N LYS A 34 -18.88 -27.09 -14.33
CA LYS A 34 -19.04 -28.47 -13.82
C LYS A 34 -18.09 -28.78 -12.65
N GLY A 35 -17.28 -27.82 -12.19
CA GLY A 35 -16.35 -27.99 -11.07
C GLY A 35 -15.14 -28.89 -11.37
N GLN A 36 -14.85 -29.18 -12.64
CA GLN A 36 -13.78 -30.13 -13.03
C GLN A 36 -12.36 -29.60 -12.79
N LEU A 37 -12.23 -28.27 -12.64
CA LEU A 37 -10.98 -27.62 -12.23
C LEU A 37 -10.88 -27.50 -10.70
N GLY A 38 -11.95 -27.83 -9.97
CA GLY A 38 -12.10 -27.55 -8.55
C GLY A 38 -12.36 -26.08 -8.26
N ARG A 39 -11.95 -25.58 -7.09
CA ARG A 39 -12.05 -24.15 -6.75
C ARG A 39 -11.00 -23.38 -7.56
N ILE A 40 -11.44 -22.43 -8.38
CA ILE A 40 -10.53 -21.56 -9.13
C ILE A 40 -9.88 -20.58 -8.15
N ASN A 41 -8.55 -20.66 -8.05
CA ASN A 41 -7.76 -19.81 -7.15
C ASN A 41 -7.34 -18.51 -7.85
N TYR A 42 -6.83 -18.62 -9.08
CA TYR A 42 -6.53 -17.45 -9.89
C TYR A 42 -6.64 -17.70 -11.39
N ILE A 43 -6.88 -16.61 -12.12
CA ILE A 43 -6.90 -16.56 -13.59
C ILE A 43 -5.90 -15.51 -14.06
N TYR A 44 -5.26 -15.71 -15.20
CA TYR A 44 -4.60 -14.59 -15.86
C TYR A 44 -4.67 -14.64 -17.37
N SER A 45 -4.67 -13.47 -18.00
CA SER A 45 -4.61 -13.34 -19.45
C SER A 45 -3.44 -12.49 -19.89
N ASN A 46 -2.77 -12.93 -20.95
CA ASN A 46 -1.80 -12.16 -21.71
C ASN A 46 -2.35 -11.95 -23.13
N ARG A 47 -2.50 -10.69 -23.52
CA ARG A 47 -2.78 -10.32 -24.92
C ARG A 47 -1.78 -9.28 -25.38
N LEU A 48 -0.77 -9.77 -26.08
CA LEU A 48 0.46 -9.05 -26.37
C LEU A 48 0.71 -9.12 -27.87
N ASN A 49 1.05 -8.00 -28.50
CA ASN A 49 1.39 -7.99 -29.92
C ASN A 49 2.11 -6.70 -30.31
N PHE A 50 3.17 -6.78 -31.14
CA PHE A 50 3.72 -5.62 -31.84
C PHE A 50 2.82 -5.24 -33.02
N GLY A 51 1.66 -4.68 -32.70
CA GLY A 51 0.56 -4.44 -33.64
C GLY A 51 0.36 -2.97 -34.00
N LYS A 52 -0.88 -2.66 -34.40
CA LYS A 52 -1.30 -1.29 -34.72
C LYS A 52 -1.41 -0.47 -33.43
N ILE A 53 -0.52 0.51 -33.28
CA ILE A 53 -0.57 1.52 -32.22
C ILE A 53 -1.77 2.44 -32.46
N ARG A 54 -2.58 2.67 -31.43
CA ARG A 54 -3.77 3.53 -31.46
C ARG A 54 -3.44 4.94 -30.99
N ARG A 55 -4.31 5.89 -31.34
CA ARG A 55 -4.13 7.32 -31.01
C ARG A 55 -5.29 7.91 -30.21
N GLU A 56 -6.40 7.19 -30.07
CA GLU A 56 -7.60 7.68 -29.41
C GLU A 56 -7.85 6.89 -28.12
N GLU A 57 -7.84 5.56 -28.23
CA GLU A 57 -7.93 4.64 -27.12
C GLU A 57 -6.54 4.12 -26.71
N ASN A 58 -6.36 3.79 -25.43
CA ASN A 58 -5.14 3.13 -24.94
C ASN A 58 -5.21 1.60 -25.06
N ILE A 59 -4.12 0.91 -24.71
CA ILE A 59 -4.02 -0.55 -24.82
C ILE A 59 -5.13 -1.28 -24.05
N LEU A 60 -5.50 -0.80 -22.85
CA LEU A 60 -6.51 -1.40 -21.99
C LEU A 60 -7.85 -1.51 -22.73
N TRP A 61 -8.32 -0.40 -23.30
CA TRP A 61 -9.56 -0.35 -24.07
C TRP A 61 -9.50 -1.14 -25.38
N SER A 62 -8.32 -1.24 -25.99
CA SER A 62 -8.17 -1.92 -27.27
C SER A 62 -8.14 -3.45 -27.16
N PHE A 63 -7.46 -4.00 -26.14
CA PHE A 63 -7.12 -5.44 -26.07
C PHE A 63 -7.82 -6.17 -24.92
N ALA A 64 -8.03 -5.51 -23.78
CA ALA A 64 -8.58 -6.16 -22.59
C ALA A 64 -10.09 -6.51 -22.62
N PRO A 65 -11.00 -5.92 -23.44
CA PRO A 65 -12.44 -6.22 -23.34
C PRO A 65 -12.78 -7.71 -23.42
N HIS A 66 -12.14 -8.45 -24.34
CA HIS A 66 -12.36 -9.88 -24.48
C HIS A 66 -11.82 -10.68 -23.28
N ASP A 67 -10.69 -10.25 -22.71
CA ASP A 67 -10.07 -10.89 -21.55
C ASP A 67 -10.91 -10.68 -20.29
N VAL A 68 -11.42 -9.46 -20.07
CA VAL A 68 -12.37 -9.14 -19.00
C VAL A 68 -13.63 -10.00 -19.16
N SER A 69 -14.21 -10.06 -20.36
CA SER A 69 -15.39 -10.86 -20.66
C SER A 69 -15.20 -12.33 -20.30
N MET A 70 -14.08 -12.95 -20.73
CA MET A 70 -13.77 -14.34 -20.40
C MET A 70 -13.59 -14.56 -18.89
N ILE A 71 -12.86 -13.68 -18.21
CA ILE A 71 -12.61 -13.77 -16.77
C ILE A 71 -13.91 -13.66 -15.98
N LEU A 72 -14.78 -12.70 -16.29
CA LEU A 72 -16.07 -12.54 -15.63
C LEU A 72 -16.97 -13.78 -15.83
N THR A 73 -16.96 -14.36 -17.04
CA THR A 73 -17.69 -15.60 -17.31
C THR A 73 -17.18 -16.78 -16.47
N LEU A 74 -15.88 -16.92 -16.32
CA LEU A 74 -15.27 -18.01 -15.52
C LEU A 74 -15.40 -17.79 -14.01
N ALA A 75 -15.37 -16.53 -13.57
CA ALA A 75 -15.57 -16.16 -12.18
C ALA A 75 -17.03 -16.37 -11.75
N GLY A 76 -17.99 -16.07 -12.64
CA GLY A 76 -19.42 -16.10 -12.32
C GLY A 76 -19.88 -14.93 -11.45
N GLU A 77 -19.01 -13.96 -11.19
CA GLU A 77 -19.24 -12.78 -10.35
C GLU A 77 -18.44 -11.57 -10.88
N GLU A 78 -18.79 -10.36 -10.43
CA GLU A 78 -18.03 -9.14 -10.69
C GLU A 78 -16.92 -8.96 -9.62
N PRO A 79 -15.79 -8.32 -9.94
CA PRO A 79 -14.74 -8.07 -8.96
C PRO A 79 -15.19 -7.05 -7.90
N ASP A 80 -14.80 -7.27 -6.64
CA ASP A 80 -14.98 -6.31 -5.55
C ASP A 80 -14.03 -5.13 -5.68
N SER A 81 -12.82 -5.38 -6.19
CA SER A 81 -11.81 -4.35 -6.35
C SER A 81 -10.85 -4.61 -7.51
N ILE A 82 -10.26 -3.52 -7.99
CA ILE A 82 -9.42 -3.45 -9.17
C ILE A 82 -8.20 -2.57 -8.88
N LEU A 83 -7.04 -2.95 -9.41
CA LEU A 83 -5.85 -2.11 -9.45
C LEU A 83 -5.23 -2.20 -10.84
N THR A 84 -4.98 -1.06 -11.47
CA THR A 84 -4.41 -1.00 -12.82
C THR A 84 -3.22 -0.06 -12.86
N THR A 85 -2.12 -0.53 -13.43
CA THR A 85 -0.91 0.26 -13.69
C THR A 85 -0.54 0.17 -15.16
N GLY A 86 0.18 1.16 -15.68
CA GLY A 86 0.54 1.21 -17.10
C GLY A 86 1.79 2.01 -17.41
N GLY A 87 2.32 1.78 -18.61
CA GLY A 87 3.50 2.45 -19.16
C GLY A 87 3.15 3.33 -20.35
N TYR A 88 3.81 4.48 -20.44
CA TYR A 88 3.55 5.57 -21.39
C TYR A 88 4.86 5.90 -22.12
N TYR A 89 5.22 5.10 -23.12
CA TYR A 89 6.52 5.17 -23.79
C TYR A 89 6.44 5.89 -25.14
N LEU A 90 5.34 5.74 -25.86
CA LEU A 90 5.12 6.40 -27.15
C LEU A 90 4.40 7.74 -27.00
N HIS A 91 3.58 7.89 -25.96
CA HIS A 91 2.80 9.10 -25.70
C HIS A 91 2.61 9.34 -24.19
N GLN A 92 2.57 10.59 -23.74
CA GLN A 92 2.47 10.94 -22.31
C GLN A 92 1.11 10.64 -21.65
N ARG A 93 0.08 10.38 -22.44
CA ARG A 93 -1.32 10.21 -21.95
C ARG A 93 -2.00 8.92 -22.38
N ILE A 94 -1.43 8.19 -23.34
CA ILE A 94 -2.03 6.96 -23.86
C ILE A 94 -1.12 5.82 -23.44
N ALA A 95 -1.61 4.95 -22.56
CA ALA A 95 -0.83 3.81 -22.09
C ALA A 95 -0.62 2.81 -23.24
N ASP A 96 0.63 2.41 -23.45
CA ASP A 96 1.03 1.41 -24.46
C ASP A 96 1.01 -0.01 -23.90
N VAL A 97 1.13 -0.11 -22.57
CA VAL A 97 1.14 -1.35 -21.80
C VAL A 97 0.38 -1.14 -20.49
N THR A 98 -0.43 -2.12 -20.09
CA THR A 98 -1.09 -2.10 -18.77
C THR A 98 -1.13 -3.47 -18.14
N THR A 99 -1.05 -3.50 -16.81
CA THR A 99 -1.37 -4.65 -15.97
C THR A 99 -2.55 -4.30 -15.09
N THR A 100 -3.62 -5.10 -15.16
CA THR A 100 -4.83 -4.93 -14.36
C THR A 100 -4.98 -6.13 -13.44
N HIS A 101 -5.18 -5.91 -12.15
CA HIS A 101 -5.43 -6.92 -11.13
C HIS A 101 -6.87 -6.79 -10.64
N LEU A 102 -7.57 -7.92 -10.55
CA LEU A 102 -8.96 -8.04 -10.13
C LEU A 102 -9.02 -8.95 -8.89
N GLU A 103 -9.80 -8.55 -7.89
CA GLU A 103 -10.10 -9.38 -6.72
C GLU A 103 -11.61 -9.55 -6.59
N PHE A 104 -12.05 -10.77 -6.32
CA PHE A 104 -13.46 -11.15 -6.27
C PHE A 104 -13.86 -11.62 -4.87
N ALA A 105 -15.16 -11.56 -4.56
CA ALA A 105 -15.70 -11.89 -3.24
C ALA A 105 -15.45 -13.36 -2.85
N SER A 106 -15.40 -14.28 -3.81
CA SER A 106 -15.07 -15.70 -3.57
C SER A 106 -13.61 -15.94 -3.14
N GLY A 107 -12.76 -14.91 -3.18
CA GLY A 107 -11.31 -15.01 -2.98
C GLY A 107 -10.54 -15.35 -4.26
N LEU A 108 -11.23 -15.55 -5.40
CA LEU A 108 -10.61 -15.60 -6.71
C LEU A 108 -9.82 -14.31 -6.98
N ARG A 109 -8.66 -14.44 -7.61
CA ARG A 109 -7.89 -13.31 -8.13
C ARG A 109 -7.68 -13.45 -9.62
N ALA A 110 -7.68 -12.34 -10.35
CA ALA A 110 -7.29 -12.36 -11.75
C ALA A 110 -6.30 -11.26 -12.09
N HIS A 111 -5.51 -11.46 -13.14
CA HIS A 111 -4.77 -10.35 -13.74
C HIS A 111 -4.79 -10.40 -15.27
N ILE A 112 -4.71 -9.23 -15.88
CA ILE A 112 -4.71 -9.04 -17.33
C ILE A 112 -3.47 -8.23 -17.68
N PHE A 113 -2.66 -8.76 -18.59
CA PHE A 113 -1.49 -8.08 -19.13
C PHE A 113 -1.67 -7.85 -20.63
N VAL A 114 -1.64 -6.57 -21.03
CA VAL A 114 -1.83 -6.17 -22.43
C VAL A 114 -0.73 -5.20 -22.85
N SER A 115 -0.22 -5.35 -24.08
CA SER A 115 0.88 -4.52 -24.59
C SER A 115 0.88 -4.42 -26.12
N TRP A 116 1.07 -3.21 -26.65
CA TRP A 116 1.38 -2.96 -28.07
C TRP A 116 2.87 -3.07 -28.39
N LEU A 117 3.74 -3.08 -27.38
CA LEU A 117 5.20 -3.01 -27.54
C LEU A 117 5.88 -4.37 -27.38
N HIS A 118 5.09 -5.43 -27.29
CA HIS A 118 5.62 -6.76 -27.00
C HIS A 118 6.24 -7.40 -28.25
N PRO A 119 7.47 -7.96 -28.17
CA PRO A 119 8.23 -8.40 -29.35
C PRO A 119 7.63 -9.61 -30.07
N PHE A 120 6.70 -10.32 -29.44
CA PHE A 120 6.00 -11.46 -30.04
C PHE A 120 4.52 -11.45 -29.68
N LYS A 121 3.70 -12.05 -30.55
CA LYS A 121 2.27 -12.19 -30.35
C LYS A 121 1.98 -13.28 -29.32
N GLU A 122 1.19 -12.96 -28.31
CA GLU A 122 0.66 -13.91 -27.32
C GLU A 122 -0.83 -13.60 -27.09
N GLN A 123 -1.67 -14.64 -27.05
CA GLN A 123 -3.10 -14.56 -26.73
C GLN A 123 -3.48 -15.76 -25.88
N LYS A 124 -3.25 -15.64 -24.58
CA LYS A 124 -3.24 -16.77 -23.66
C LYS A 124 -4.02 -16.46 -22.39
N LEU A 125 -4.93 -17.34 -22.03
CA LEU A 125 -5.68 -17.34 -20.77
C LEU A 125 -5.30 -18.59 -19.97
N VAL A 126 -4.88 -18.40 -18.72
CA VAL A 126 -4.54 -19.49 -17.81
C VAL A 126 -5.47 -19.46 -16.61
N VAL A 127 -6.07 -20.62 -16.30
CA VAL A 127 -7.00 -20.82 -15.20
C VAL A 127 -6.41 -21.84 -14.25
N VAL A 128 -6.19 -21.45 -13.00
CA VAL A 128 -5.57 -22.32 -11.98
C VAL A 128 -6.59 -22.65 -10.91
N GLY A 129 -7.09 -23.87 -10.95
CA GLY A 129 -7.90 -24.46 -9.90
C GLY A 129 -7.06 -25.30 -8.93
N ASP A 130 -7.67 -25.71 -7.82
CA ASP A 130 -7.03 -26.57 -6.81
C ASP A 130 -6.95 -28.05 -7.21
N GLN A 131 -7.73 -28.48 -8.21
CA GLN A 131 -7.69 -29.85 -8.73
C GLN A 131 -6.94 -29.97 -10.07
N LYS A 132 -7.10 -28.99 -10.96
CA LYS A 132 -6.48 -28.95 -12.30
C LYS A 132 -6.25 -27.52 -12.74
N MET A 133 -5.36 -27.34 -13.72
CA MET A 133 -5.18 -26.08 -14.43
C MET A 133 -5.55 -26.23 -15.90
N ALA A 134 -5.90 -25.12 -16.53
CA ALA A 134 -6.18 -25.07 -17.96
C ALA A 134 -5.45 -23.88 -18.59
N VAL A 135 -4.95 -24.09 -19.81
CA VAL A 135 -4.33 -23.05 -20.64
C VAL A 135 -5.08 -23.00 -21.96
N PHE A 136 -5.76 -21.88 -22.20
CA PHE A 136 -6.32 -21.55 -23.50
C PHE A 136 -5.35 -20.60 -24.24
N ASP A 137 -4.73 -21.05 -25.32
CA ASP A 137 -3.79 -20.27 -26.13
C ASP A 137 -4.28 -20.20 -27.58
N ASP A 138 -4.86 -19.05 -27.95
CA ASP A 138 -5.46 -18.85 -29.27
C ASP A 138 -4.40 -18.71 -30.39
N THR A 139 -3.11 -18.64 -30.05
CA THR A 139 -2.04 -18.62 -31.06
C THR A 139 -1.59 -20.01 -31.49
N MET A 140 -2.01 -21.06 -30.77
CA MET A 140 -1.64 -22.44 -31.06
C MET A 140 -2.50 -23.08 -32.16
N ALA A 141 -2.00 -24.18 -32.71
CA ALA A 141 -2.77 -25.06 -33.60
C ALA A 141 -3.98 -25.64 -32.85
N TRP A 142 -5.07 -25.90 -33.58
CA TRP A 142 -6.36 -26.30 -33.01
C TRP A 142 -6.29 -27.34 -31.87
N PRO A 143 -5.58 -28.48 -31.98
CA PRO A 143 -5.51 -29.47 -30.90
C PRO A 143 -4.82 -29.00 -29.63
N ASP A 144 -3.96 -27.98 -29.73
CA ASP A 144 -3.15 -27.44 -28.64
C ASP A 144 -3.70 -26.11 -28.11
N LYS A 145 -4.83 -25.61 -28.65
CA LYS A 145 -5.46 -24.37 -28.17
C LYS A 145 -6.00 -24.47 -26.75
N LEU A 146 -6.37 -25.66 -26.27
CA LEU A 146 -6.76 -25.87 -24.87
C LEU A 146 -6.07 -27.10 -24.29
N LEU A 147 -5.14 -26.85 -23.38
CA LEU A 147 -4.41 -27.86 -22.63
C LEU A 147 -4.86 -27.88 -21.17
N ILE A 148 -5.07 -29.07 -20.63
CA ILE A 148 -5.46 -29.32 -19.25
C ILE A 148 -4.28 -29.97 -18.52
N TYR A 149 -3.85 -29.36 -17.42
CA TYR A 149 -2.75 -29.83 -16.59
C TYR A 149 -3.33 -30.42 -15.30
N PRO A 150 -3.36 -31.75 -15.14
CA PRO A 150 -3.90 -32.39 -13.94
C PRO A 150 -2.85 -32.43 -12.81
N HIS A 151 -2.07 -31.36 -12.66
CA HIS A 151 -1.13 -31.24 -11.55
C HIS A 151 -1.90 -31.08 -10.24
N GLN A 152 -1.45 -31.75 -9.18
CA GLN A 152 -2.06 -31.68 -7.86
C GLN A 152 -1.01 -31.37 -6.80
N VAL A 153 -1.45 -30.87 -5.65
CA VAL A 153 -0.61 -30.71 -4.46
C VAL A 153 -1.19 -31.58 -3.36
N HIS A 154 -0.40 -32.55 -2.90
CA HIS A 154 -0.79 -33.44 -1.80
C HIS A 154 -0.11 -32.98 -0.50
N TRP A 155 -0.79 -33.19 0.62
CA TRP A 155 -0.23 -32.91 1.94
C TRP A 155 0.35 -34.20 2.52
N VAL A 156 1.68 -34.26 2.64
CA VAL A 156 2.40 -35.40 3.21
C VAL A 156 3.16 -34.90 4.43
N ASN A 157 2.82 -35.42 5.62
CA ASN A 157 3.40 -34.99 6.90
C ASN A 157 3.33 -33.46 7.13
N GLY A 158 2.23 -32.82 6.73
CA GLY A 158 2.03 -31.37 6.86
C GLY A 158 2.81 -30.52 5.85
N MET A 159 3.53 -31.13 4.90
CA MET A 159 4.23 -30.41 3.82
C MET A 159 3.48 -30.55 2.47
N PRO A 160 3.32 -29.45 1.71
CA PRO A 160 2.74 -29.49 0.37
C PRO A 160 3.75 -30.10 -0.62
N THR A 161 3.38 -31.23 -1.22
CA THR A 161 4.21 -31.98 -2.18
C THR A 161 3.55 -31.97 -3.56
N PRO A 162 4.22 -31.51 -4.61
CA PRO A 162 3.65 -31.44 -5.95
C PRO A 162 3.61 -32.81 -6.64
N ALA A 163 2.49 -33.15 -7.24
CA ALA A 163 2.31 -34.28 -8.16
C ALA A 163 2.11 -33.73 -9.58
N LYS A 164 3.14 -33.86 -10.41
CA LYS A 164 3.10 -33.45 -11.82
C LYS A 164 2.56 -34.59 -12.69
N ALA A 165 1.91 -34.22 -13.78
CA ALA A 165 1.32 -35.14 -14.75
C ALA A 165 1.35 -34.49 -16.14
N ASP A 166 1.35 -35.29 -17.21
CA ASP A 166 1.42 -34.76 -18.56
C ASP A 166 0.16 -33.94 -18.92
N PRO A 167 0.31 -32.87 -19.72
CA PRO A 167 -0.83 -32.10 -20.20
C PRO A 167 -1.71 -32.93 -21.13
N LEU A 168 -3.02 -32.77 -20.96
CA LEU A 168 -4.05 -33.41 -21.76
C LEU A 168 -4.63 -32.38 -22.75
N ARG A 169 -4.84 -32.77 -24.00
CA ARG A 169 -5.56 -31.96 -24.98
C ARG A 169 -7.06 -32.11 -24.74
N ALA A 170 -7.78 -31.00 -24.63
CA ALA A 170 -9.24 -31.05 -24.59
C ALA A 170 -9.81 -31.33 -26.00
N GLU A 171 -10.93 -32.03 -26.07
CA GLU A 171 -11.66 -32.25 -27.33
C GLU A 171 -12.72 -31.17 -27.53
N PHE A 172 -12.74 -30.57 -28.71
CA PHE A 172 -13.71 -29.55 -29.13
C PHE A 172 -13.77 -29.47 -30.66
N PRO A 173 -14.89 -29.02 -31.25
CA PRO A 173 -14.99 -28.86 -32.70
C PRO A 173 -14.07 -27.74 -33.20
N HIS A 174 -13.46 -27.94 -34.37
CA HIS A 174 -12.58 -26.96 -35.02
C HIS A 174 -13.40 -26.01 -35.90
N GLU A 175 -14.17 -25.15 -35.27
CA GLU A 175 -15.09 -24.22 -35.93
C GLU A 175 -14.63 -22.77 -35.76
N GLU A 176 -14.84 -21.95 -36.80
CA GLU A 176 -14.49 -20.54 -36.78
C GLU A 176 -15.36 -19.77 -35.76
N PRO A 177 -14.75 -19.11 -34.74
CA PRO A 177 -15.50 -18.41 -33.69
C PRO A 177 -16.43 -17.31 -34.24
N LEU A 178 -16.01 -16.59 -35.28
CA LEU A 178 -16.79 -15.50 -35.87
C LEU A 178 -18.05 -16.03 -36.57
N ARG A 179 -17.92 -17.18 -37.24
CA ARG A 179 -19.07 -17.87 -37.82
C ARG A 179 -20.06 -18.29 -36.72
N ASN A 180 -19.56 -18.84 -35.61
CA ASN A 180 -20.38 -19.27 -34.49
C ASN A 180 -21.09 -18.09 -33.82
N GLU A 181 -20.41 -16.95 -33.65
CA GLU A 181 -20.99 -15.70 -33.17
C GLU A 181 -22.13 -15.20 -34.07
N CYS A 182 -21.90 -15.13 -35.39
CA CYS A 182 -22.92 -14.70 -36.36
C CYS A 182 -24.13 -15.65 -36.41
N LEU A 183 -23.90 -16.96 -36.40
CA LEU A 183 -24.98 -17.96 -36.36
C LEU A 183 -25.81 -17.84 -35.09
N HIS A 184 -25.16 -17.65 -33.94
CA HIS A 184 -25.85 -17.42 -32.67
C HIS A 184 -26.70 -16.14 -32.70
N PHE A 185 -26.20 -15.06 -33.29
CA PHE A 185 -26.96 -13.83 -33.44
C PHE A 185 -28.21 -14.01 -34.30
N VAL A 186 -28.09 -14.71 -35.44
CA VAL A 186 -29.23 -15.03 -36.31
C VAL A 186 -30.24 -15.92 -35.59
N ASP A 187 -29.79 -16.92 -34.83
CA ASP A 187 -30.67 -17.77 -33.99
C ASP A 187 -31.44 -16.93 -32.96
N CYS A 188 -30.76 -16.00 -32.28
CA CYS A 188 -31.39 -15.11 -31.32
C CYS A 188 -32.46 -14.23 -31.96
N MET A 189 -32.19 -13.66 -33.14
CA MET A 189 -33.18 -12.87 -33.89
C MET A 189 -34.37 -13.70 -34.35
N ALA A 190 -34.13 -14.93 -34.83
CA ALA A 190 -35.19 -15.80 -35.32
C ALA A 190 -36.10 -16.34 -34.21
N ASN A 191 -35.52 -16.65 -33.04
CA ASN A 191 -36.21 -17.34 -31.96
C ASN A 191 -36.51 -16.47 -30.73
N GLY A 192 -36.18 -15.17 -30.77
CA GLY A 192 -36.37 -14.25 -29.64
C GLY A 192 -35.55 -14.61 -28.40
N ARG A 193 -34.41 -15.29 -28.58
CA ARG A 193 -33.52 -15.68 -27.47
C ARG A 193 -32.62 -14.53 -27.07
N ARG A 194 -32.23 -14.51 -25.80
CA ARG A 194 -31.23 -13.57 -25.29
C ARG A 194 -29.82 -14.03 -25.71
N PRO A 195 -29.00 -13.16 -26.32
CA PRO A 195 -27.63 -13.51 -26.70
C PRO A 195 -26.77 -13.93 -25.50
N ILE A 196 -25.76 -14.77 -25.73
CA ILE A 196 -24.77 -15.14 -24.70
C ILE A 196 -24.01 -13.89 -24.25
N THR A 197 -23.66 -13.04 -25.22
CA THR A 197 -23.02 -11.73 -25.03
C THR A 197 -24.06 -10.62 -25.20
N ASP A 198 -25.04 -10.60 -24.32
CA ASP A 198 -26.07 -9.56 -24.33
C ASP A 198 -25.53 -8.18 -23.89
N GLY A 199 -26.38 -7.15 -23.98
CA GLY A 199 -25.99 -5.81 -23.56
C GLY A 199 -25.63 -5.69 -22.07
N GLN A 200 -26.18 -6.54 -21.19
CA GLN A 200 -25.84 -6.53 -19.76
C GLN A 200 -24.44 -7.10 -19.51
N GLU A 201 -24.04 -8.12 -20.26
CA GLU A 201 -22.68 -8.63 -20.27
C GLU A 201 -21.69 -7.56 -20.75
N GLY A 202 -22.01 -6.86 -21.84
CA GLY A 202 -21.24 -5.70 -22.27
C GLY A 202 -21.11 -4.61 -21.21
N LEU A 203 -22.18 -4.32 -20.47
CA LEU A 203 -22.16 -3.33 -19.40
C LEU A 203 -21.24 -3.74 -18.24
N ARG A 204 -21.23 -5.02 -17.84
CA ARG A 204 -20.30 -5.52 -16.80
C ARG A 204 -18.84 -5.36 -17.23
N VAL A 205 -18.53 -5.71 -18.49
CA VAL A 205 -17.18 -5.52 -19.06
C VAL A 205 -16.80 -4.04 -19.04
N LEU A 206 -17.69 -3.14 -19.48
CA LEU A 206 -17.45 -1.69 -19.45
C LEU A 206 -17.25 -1.14 -18.03
N ARG A 207 -17.97 -1.66 -17.02
CA ARG A 207 -17.77 -1.26 -15.62
C ARG A 207 -16.37 -1.59 -15.13
N VAL A 208 -15.87 -2.79 -15.43
CA VAL A 208 -14.50 -3.21 -15.10
C VAL A 208 -13.47 -2.35 -15.84
N LEU A 209 -13.66 -2.11 -17.14
CA LEU A 209 -12.75 -1.28 -17.93
C LEU A 209 -12.70 0.18 -17.43
N ASN A 210 -13.85 0.77 -17.11
CA ASN A 210 -13.92 2.12 -16.53
C ASN A 210 -13.21 2.20 -15.18
N ALA A 211 -13.50 1.27 -14.25
CA ALA A 211 -12.83 1.25 -12.95
C ALA A 211 -11.31 0.98 -13.08
N SER A 212 -10.89 0.20 -14.08
CA SER A 212 -9.48 -0.01 -14.41
C SER A 212 -8.83 1.27 -14.94
N GLN A 213 -9.53 2.01 -15.80
CA GLN A 213 -9.08 3.31 -16.30
C GLN A 213 -8.94 4.33 -15.16
N ASP A 214 -9.95 4.41 -14.28
CA ASP A 214 -9.90 5.29 -13.11
C ASP A 214 -8.73 4.95 -12.19
N SER A 215 -8.45 3.65 -11.97
CA SER A 215 -7.29 3.20 -11.18
C SER A 215 -5.96 3.61 -11.84
N LEU A 216 -5.87 3.45 -13.16
CA LEU A 216 -4.71 3.85 -13.95
C LEU A 216 -4.45 5.37 -13.86
N ASP A 217 -5.50 6.18 -13.98
CA ASP A 217 -5.43 7.64 -13.89
C ASP A 217 -5.07 8.12 -12.48
N ARG A 218 -5.38 7.31 -11.45
CA ARG A 218 -4.98 7.53 -10.05
C ARG A 218 -3.69 6.81 -9.67
N LEU A 219 -2.79 6.61 -10.63
CA LEU A 219 -1.44 6.07 -10.41
C LEU A 219 -1.44 4.68 -9.74
N GLY A 220 -2.42 3.84 -10.06
CA GLY A 220 -2.54 2.49 -9.52
C GLY A 220 -3.19 2.43 -8.14
N GLU A 221 -3.98 3.44 -7.75
CA GLU A 221 -4.86 3.33 -6.58
C GLU A 221 -5.82 2.15 -6.75
N LYS A 222 -5.95 1.31 -5.73
CA LYS A 222 -6.90 0.18 -5.74
C LYS A 222 -8.32 0.72 -5.54
N LEU A 223 -9.23 0.45 -6.47
CA LEU A 223 -10.60 0.97 -6.48
C LEU A 223 -11.64 -0.15 -6.44
N ARG A 224 -12.82 0.14 -5.88
CA ARG A 224 -14.04 -0.65 -6.07
C ARG A 224 -14.68 -0.30 -7.41
N LEU A 225 -15.59 -1.15 -7.90
CA LEU A 225 -16.35 -0.89 -9.14
C LEU A 225 -17.22 0.37 -9.12
N ASP A 226 -17.49 0.96 -7.95
CA ASP A 226 -18.18 2.25 -7.81
C ASP A 226 -17.21 3.46 -7.82
N GLY A 227 -15.93 3.25 -8.13
CA GLY A 227 -14.91 4.28 -8.27
C GLY A 227 -14.34 4.80 -6.93
N LYS A 228 -14.78 4.24 -5.80
CA LYS A 228 -14.26 4.57 -4.48
C LYS A 228 -12.97 3.79 -4.20
N PRO A 229 -12.01 4.36 -3.45
CA PRO A 229 -10.85 3.61 -3.00
C PRO A 229 -11.28 2.32 -2.30
N ALA A 230 -10.72 1.19 -2.73
CA ALA A 230 -10.91 -0.12 -2.10
C ALA A 230 -10.08 -0.28 -0.83
N ALA A 231 -9.67 0.84 -0.22
CA ALA A 231 -9.05 0.85 1.09
C ALA A 231 -10.00 0.19 2.09
N GLU A 232 -9.85 -1.11 2.26
CA GLU A 232 -9.56 -1.56 3.60
C GLU A 232 -8.27 -0.85 4.00
N VAL A 233 -8.40 0.15 4.87
CA VAL A 233 -7.40 0.32 5.91
C VAL A 233 -7.14 -1.11 6.39
N ARG A 234 -6.00 -1.70 6.02
CA ARG A 234 -5.41 -2.73 6.86
C ARG A 234 -5.18 -2.00 8.17
N LYS A 235 -6.20 -1.99 9.02
CA LYS A 235 -6.01 -1.83 10.45
C LYS A 235 -4.97 -2.89 10.73
N SER A 236 -3.80 -2.46 11.21
CA SER A 236 -2.81 -3.37 11.72
C SER A 236 -3.54 -4.41 12.56
N ALA A 237 -3.14 -5.67 12.45
CA ALA A 237 -3.72 -6.76 13.20
C ALA A 237 -3.52 -6.53 14.71
N ALA A 238 -4.42 -5.74 15.26
CA ALA A 238 -4.77 -5.52 16.65
C ALA A 238 -6.12 -4.80 16.58
N ALA A 239 -7.20 -5.58 16.62
CA ALA A 239 -8.54 -5.03 16.74
C ALA A 239 -8.60 -4.22 18.06
N ALA A 240 -8.50 -2.91 17.95
CA ALA A 240 -8.84 -2.00 19.03
C ALA A 240 -10.34 -2.15 19.29
N SER A 241 -10.71 -2.22 20.57
CA SER A 241 -12.10 -2.42 20.99
C SER A 241 -12.92 -1.17 20.64
N PRO A 242 -14.27 -1.22 20.63
CA PRO A 242 -15.12 -0.12 20.15
C PRO A 242 -15.08 1.20 20.94
N GLY A 243 -14.06 1.45 21.77
CA GLY A 243 -13.81 2.70 22.50
C GLY A 243 -12.52 3.45 22.14
N ASP A 244 -11.70 2.93 21.21
CA ASP A 244 -10.30 3.34 21.05
C ASP A 244 -10.01 4.25 19.83
N ALA A 245 -10.94 5.12 19.41
CA ALA A 245 -10.61 6.08 18.36
C ALA A 245 -9.48 7.04 18.82
N ALA A 246 -8.54 7.37 17.93
CA ALA A 246 -7.53 8.39 18.22
C ALA A 246 -8.23 9.73 18.56
N VAL A 247 -7.80 10.38 19.64
CA VAL A 247 -8.33 11.67 20.07
C VAL A 247 -7.48 12.77 19.44
N ILE A 248 -7.94 13.28 18.31
CA ILE A 248 -7.26 14.33 17.53
C ILE A 248 -7.94 15.67 17.81
N ALA A 249 -7.21 16.61 18.39
CA ALA A 249 -7.71 17.94 18.69
C ALA A 249 -7.87 18.81 17.42
N PRO A 250 -8.66 19.91 17.47
CA PRO A 250 -8.82 20.82 16.34
C PRO A 250 -7.51 21.42 15.83
N GLY A 251 -7.43 21.65 14.51
CA GLY A 251 -6.28 22.29 13.86
C GLY A 251 -5.04 21.41 13.76
N VAL A 252 -5.15 20.11 14.04
CA VAL A 252 -4.09 19.13 13.77
C VAL A 252 -4.01 18.86 12.27
N PHE A 253 -2.79 18.82 11.75
CA PHE A 253 -2.49 18.37 10.40
C PHE A 253 -1.84 16.99 10.46
N VAL A 254 -2.40 16.02 9.74
CA VAL A 254 -1.80 14.69 9.52
C VAL A 254 -1.71 14.49 8.02
N HIS A 255 -0.49 14.27 7.52
CA HIS A 255 -0.29 13.97 6.10
C HIS A 255 -0.90 12.61 5.75
N ASP A 256 -1.44 12.45 4.54
CA ASP A 256 -2.15 11.24 4.10
C ASP A 256 -1.30 9.96 4.14
N THR A 257 0.03 10.11 4.10
CA THR A 257 0.98 8.98 4.20
C THR A 257 1.46 8.69 5.62
N ALA A 258 0.99 9.45 6.63
CA ALA A 258 1.28 9.18 8.02
C ALA A 258 0.22 8.24 8.62
N VAL A 259 0.66 7.36 9.52
CA VAL A 259 -0.20 6.39 10.21
C VAL A 259 -0.33 6.80 11.68
N VAL A 260 -1.57 6.88 12.17
CA VAL A 260 -1.86 7.16 13.57
C VAL A 260 -2.74 6.04 14.10
N ASP A 261 -2.23 5.30 15.08
CA ASP A 261 -2.94 4.19 15.69
C ASP A 261 -4.12 4.67 16.55
N ALA A 262 -5.04 3.73 16.80
CA ALA A 262 -6.09 3.84 17.80
C ALA A 262 -5.53 4.23 19.19
N GLY A 263 -6.30 5.02 19.95
CA GLY A 263 -5.95 5.43 21.32
C GLY A 263 -4.82 6.47 21.44
N VAL A 264 -4.29 6.99 20.33
CA VAL A 264 -3.33 8.10 20.34
C VAL A 264 -4.04 9.42 20.67
N VAL A 265 -3.36 10.29 21.44
CA VAL A 265 -3.84 11.66 21.72
C VAL A 265 -2.92 12.69 21.06
N ILE A 266 -3.49 13.59 20.26
CA ILE A 266 -2.76 14.67 19.58
C ILE A 266 -3.35 16.03 19.95
N GLY A 267 -2.55 16.89 20.57
CA GLY A 267 -2.92 18.24 20.99
C GLY A 267 -3.07 19.22 19.82
N ALA A 268 -3.78 20.31 20.07
CA ALA A 268 -4.19 21.27 19.04
C ALA A 268 -3.01 21.93 18.32
N GLY A 269 -3.17 22.18 17.02
CA GLY A 269 -2.17 22.86 16.19
C GLY A 269 -0.90 22.05 15.91
N SER A 270 -0.86 20.78 16.29
CA SER A 270 0.26 19.88 16.00
C SER A 270 0.23 19.39 14.55
N LYS A 271 1.41 19.15 13.98
CA LYS A 271 1.59 18.72 12.59
C LYS A 271 2.37 17.41 12.53
N ILE A 272 1.86 16.45 11.75
CA ILE A 272 2.51 15.17 11.47
C ILE A 272 2.73 15.06 9.96
N TRP A 273 4.00 15.00 9.57
CA TRP A 273 4.42 14.95 8.17
C TRP A 273 4.64 13.51 7.67
N HIS A 274 4.92 13.39 6.38
CA HIS A 274 4.99 12.17 5.58
C HIS A 274 5.64 10.96 6.27
N PHE A 275 5.07 9.77 6.03
CA PHE A 275 5.66 8.47 6.38
C PHE A 275 5.98 8.29 7.88
N SER A 276 5.32 9.08 8.73
CA SER A 276 5.45 8.95 10.19
C SER A 276 4.45 7.95 10.73
N HIS A 277 4.79 7.29 11.84
CA HIS A 277 3.88 6.38 12.53
C HIS A 277 3.81 6.74 14.02
N VAL A 278 2.62 7.09 14.49
CA VAL A 278 2.34 7.29 15.92
C VAL A 278 1.59 6.07 16.44
N LEU A 279 2.26 5.30 17.30
CA LEU A 279 1.78 4.04 17.84
C LEU A 279 0.87 4.25 19.06
N ALA A 280 -0.02 3.28 19.29
CA ALA A 280 -1.01 3.29 20.36
C ALA A 280 -0.41 3.59 21.75
N GLY A 281 -1.22 4.22 22.61
CA GLY A 281 -0.82 4.64 23.96
C GLY A 281 0.03 5.92 24.03
N SER A 282 0.45 6.46 22.87
CA SER A 282 1.28 7.67 22.82
C SER A 282 0.48 8.96 22.89
N ARG A 283 1.09 10.01 23.46
CA ARG A 283 0.50 11.34 23.63
C ARG A 283 1.43 12.41 23.08
N ILE A 284 0.91 13.26 22.20
CA ILE A 284 1.59 14.42 21.62
C ILE A 284 0.88 15.68 22.10
N GLY A 285 1.65 16.61 22.69
CA GLY A 285 1.16 17.90 23.15
C GLY A 285 0.70 18.84 22.03
N GLU A 286 0.40 20.08 22.39
CA GLU A 286 -0.04 21.11 21.43
C GLU A 286 1.14 21.68 20.64
N ARG A 287 0.86 22.22 19.45
CA ARG A 287 1.83 23.00 18.63
C ARG A 287 3.14 22.25 18.35
N CYS A 288 3.10 20.92 18.31
CA CYS A 288 4.25 20.09 17.98
C CYS A 288 4.45 20.01 16.46
N ASN A 289 5.68 19.81 16.03
CA ASN A 289 6.00 19.55 14.63
C ASN A 289 6.78 18.24 14.53
N ILE A 290 6.13 17.22 13.96
CA ILE A 290 6.65 15.87 13.76
C ILE A 290 7.03 15.72 12.29
N GLY A 291 8.33 15.72 12.01
CA GLY A 291 8.92 15.67 10.67
C GLY A 291 8.64 14.36 9.93
N GLN A 292 9.27 14.20 8.77
CA GLN A 292 9.10 13.01 7.93
C GLN A 292 9.79 11.78 8.54
N ASN A 293 9.18 10.60 8.37
CA ASN A 293 9.75 9.32 8.79
C ASN A 293 10.08 9.29 10.29
N VAL A 294 9.18 9.86 11.10
CA VAL A 294 9.29 9.84 12.57
C VAL A 294 8.42 8.73 13.13
N VAL A 295 8.97 7.98 14.08
CA VAL A 295 8.21 6.95 14.82
C VAL A 295 8.04 7.41 16.26
N VAL A 296 6.81 7.42 16.76
CA VAL A 296 6.49 7.75 18.16
C VAL A 296 5.74 6.60 18.79
N GLY A 297 6.33 5.96 19.80
CA GLY A 297 5.64 5.00 20.66
C GLY A 297 6.25 3.59 20.68
N PRO A 298 5.50 2.63 21.27
CA PRO A 298 4.26 2.83 22.02
C PRO A 298 4.51 3.53 23.37
N ASP A 299 3.44 3.99 24.03
CA ASP A 299 3.45 4.55 25.40
C ASP A 299 4.41 5.74 25.61
N VAL A 300 4.56 6.61 24.62
CA VAL A 300 5.46 7.77 24.68
C VAL A 300 4.71 9.07 25.00
N SER A 301 5.33 9.94 25.79
CA SER A 301 4.80 11.28 26.09
C SER A 301 5.70 12.37 25.52
N ILE A 302 5.11 13.23 24.67
CA ILE A 302 5.75 14.40 24.06
C ILE A 302 5.02 15.66 24.52
N GLY A 303 5.74 16.57 25.17
CA GLY A 303 5.22 17.85 25.65
C GLY A 303 4.89 18.85 24.53
N THR A 304 4.28 19.96 24.91
CA THR A 304 3.85 21.04 24.01
C THR A 304 5.03 21.73 23.32
N GLY A 305 4.87 22.12 22.06
CA GLY A 305 5.84 22.93 21.32
C GLY A 305 7.11 22.19 20.89
N CYS A 306 7.14 20.86 21.02
CA CYS A 306 8.26 20.05 20.60
C CYS A 306 8.44 20.06 19.08
N LYS A 307 9.70 20.04 18.64
CA LYS A 307 10.07 19.92 17.22
C LYS A 307 10.91 18.68 17.06
N ILE A 308 10.35 17.68 16.39
CA ILE A 308 11.03 16.41 16.10
C ILE A 308 11.30 16.39 14.61
N GLN A 309 12.56 16.54 14.23
CA GLN A 309 12.98 16.58 12.84
C GLN A 309 12.99 15.18 12.21
N ASN A 310 13.24 15.12 10.91
CA ASN A 310 13.11 13.89 10.12
C ASN A 310 13.97 12.73 10.65
N ASN A 311 13.49 11.50 10.46
CA ASN A 311 14.19 10.24 10.77
C ASN A 311 14.50 10.02 12.27
N VAL A 312 13.69 10.57 13.16
CA VAL A 312 13.84 10.39 14.61
C VAL A 312 12.82 9.38 15.11
N SER A 313 13.26 8.44 15.95
CA SER A 313 12.37 7.51 16.62
C SER A 313 12.37 7.75 18.12
N VAL A 314 11.18 8.05 18.67
CA VAL A 314 10.94 8.17 20.11
C VAL A 314 10.25 6.90 20.57
N TYR A 315 11.01 6.01 21.21
CA TYR A 315 10.53 4.70 21.65
C TYR A 315 10.01 4.73 23.09
N LYS A 316 9.31 3.66 23.46
CA LYS A 316 8.94 3.36 24.85
C LYS A 316 10.13 3.58 25.80
N GLY A 317 9.86 4.31 26.89
CA GLY A 317 10.86 4.72 27.87
C GLY A 317 11.45 6.12 27.63
N VAL A 318 11.19 6.76 26.49
CA VAL A 318 11.59 8.16 26.25
C VAL A 318 10.44 9.11 26.55
N THR A 319 10.72 10.14 27.35
CA THR A 319 9.79 11.24 27.64
C THR A 319 10.42 12.56 27.23
N LEU A 320 9.67 13.35 26.44
CA LEU A 320 10.08 14.70 26.04
C LEU A 320 9.18 15.72 26.75
N GLU A 321 9.76 16.64 27.52
CA GLU A 321 9.04 17.77 28.09
C GLU A 321 8.79 18.88 27.07
N GLU A 322 8.16 19.98 27.50
CA GLU A 322 7.81 21.12 26.65
C GLU A 322 9.02 21.71 25.90
N GLY A 323 8.83 22.04 24.62
CA GLY A 323 9.77 22.82 23.82
C GLY A 323 11.08 22.09 23.49
N VAL A 324 11.12 20.77 23.60
CA VAL A 324 12.30 19.98 23.21
C VAL A 324 12.50 20.01 21.70
N PHE A 325 13.76 20.18 21.29
CA PHE A 325 14.17 20.09 19.89
C PHE A 325 15.00 18.82 19.66
N CYS A 326 14.50 17.91 18.82
CA CYS A 326 15.24 16.76 18.32
C CYS A 326 15.69 17.06 16.88
N GLY A 327 16.99 17.23 16.68
CA GLY A 327 17.60 17.44 15.37
C GLY A 327 17.46 16.24 14.44
N PRO A 328 17.60 16.43 13.11
CA PRO A 328 17.36 15.37 12.15
C PRO A 328 18.30 14.20 12.38
N SER A 329 17.75 12.98 12.26
CA SER A 329 18.46 11.72 12.43
C SER A 329 19.20 11.56 13.77
N MET A 330 18.82 12.30 14.81
CA MET A 330 19.26 11.97 16.17
C MET A 330 18.63 10.65 16.62
N VAL A 331 19.32 9.91 17.48
CA VAL A 331 18.96 8.55 17.87
C VAL A 331 18.77 8.46 19.38
N PHE A 332 17.63 7.94 19.80
CA PHE A 332 17.45 7.39 21.15
C PHE A 332 17.72 5.89 21.16
N THR A 333 18.40 5.40 22.18
CA THR A 333 18.35 3.98 22.54
C THR A 333 17.39 3.77 23.70
N ASN A 334 16.87 2.56 23.87
CA ASN A 334 15.95 2.17 24.95
C ASN A 334 16.47 0.96 25.77
N ILE A 335 17.29 0.12 25.16
CA ILE A 335 17.99 -1.01 25.79
C ILE A 335 19.50 -0.73 25.75
N TYR A 336 20.17 -0.90 26.90
CA TYR A 336 21.59 -0.59 27.02
C TYR A 336 22.48 -1.62 26.31
N ASN A 337 22.13 -2.91 26.41
CA ASN A 337 22.89 -4.03 25.84
C ASN A 337 21.99 -4.95 24.97
N PRO A 338 21.53 -4.49 23.80
CA PRO A 338 20.64 -5.27 22.94
C PRO A 338 21.37 -6.45 22.28
N ARG A 339 20.64 -7.55 22.01
CA ARG A 339 21.10 -8.71 21.23
C ARG A 339 19.90 -9.28 20.48
N ALA A 340 20.02 -9.50 19.17
CA ALA A 340 18.88 -9.88 18.33
C ALA A 340 18.13 -11.15 18.79
N GLU A 341 18.87 -12.17 19.23
CA GLU A 341 18.31 -13.46 19.65
C GLU A 341 17.78 -13.45 21.10
N ILE A 342 18.06 -12.41 21.87
CA ILE A 342 17.74 -12.36 23.30
C ILE A 342 16.75 -11.22 23.55
N PRO A 343 15.46 -11.52 23.77
CA PRO A 343 14.47 -10.49 24.10
C PRO A 343 14.82 -9.84 25.44
N LYS A 344 14.82 -8.50 25.48
CA LYS A 344 15.15 -7.69 26.68
C LYS A 344 14.19 -6.52 26.88
N MET A 345 12.96 -6.62 26.38
CA MET A 345 11.98 -5.51 26.47
C MET A 345 11.54 -5.20 27.92
N ASP A 346 11.81 -6.11 28.86
CA ASP A 346 11.68 -5.92 30.30
C ASP A 346 12.77 -4.99 30.90
N GLN A 347 13.85 -4.70 30.15
CA GLN A 347 15.02 -3.93 30.61
C GLN A 347 15.07 -2.51 30.04
N VAL A 348 13.94 -1.97 29.59
CA VAL A 348 13.84 -0.60 29.07
C VAL A 348 14.30 0.39 30.14
N ARG A 349 15.28 1.24 29.78
CA ARG A 349 15.76 2.31 30.67
C ARG A 349 15.12 3.63 30.27
N SER A 350 14.59 4.33 31.26
CA SER A 350 13.90 5.60 31.02
C SER A 350 14.89 6.71 30.66
N THR A 351 14.58 7.46 29.61
CA THR A 351 15.32 8.66 29.18
C THR A 351 14.39 9.86 29.29
N LEU A 352 14.76 10.85 30.10
CA LEU A 352 14.01 12.08 30.27
C LEU A 352 14.72 13.23 29.58
N VAL A 353 14.04 13.89 28.65
CA VAL A 353 14.54 15.12 28.02
C VAL A 353 13.73 16.28 28.56
N LYS A 354 14.35 17.06 29.45
CA LYS A 354 13.68 18.15 30.15
C LYS A 354 13.41 19.35 29.24
N LYS A 355 12.57 20.25 29.74
CA LYS A 355 12.05 21.44 29.05
C LYS A 355 13.13 22.20 28.28
N GLY A 356 12.85 22.48 27.00
CA GLY A 356 13.68 23.32 26.15
C GLY A 356 15.04 22.74 25.75
N ALA A 357 15.34 21.48 26.09
CA ALA A 357 16.59 20.87 25.70
C ALA A 357 16.69 20.71 24.18
N THR A 358 17.89 20.92 23.65
CA THR A 358 18.21 20.77 22.23
C THR A 358 19.13 19.59 22.02
N ILE A 359 18.79 18.74 21.06
CA ILE A 359 19.62 17.63 20.62
C ILE A 359 20.00 17.83 19.16
N GLY A 360 21.30 17.99 18.90
CA GLY A 360 21.83 18.26 17.57
C GLY A 360 21.58 17.10 16.59
N ALA A 361 21.67 17.43 15.31
CA ALA A 361 21.55 16.44 14.22
C ALA A 361 22.53 15.27 14.42
N ASN A 362 22.08 14.06 14.11
CA ASN A 362 22.91 12.85 14.18
C ASN A 362 23.55 12.55 15.55
N ALA A 363 23.06 13.15 16.65
CA ALA A 363 23.50 12.82 17.99
C ALA A 363 22.87 11.51 18.49
N THR A 364 23.55 10.77 19.37
CA THR A 364 23.04 9.55 19.99
C THR A 364 22.87 9.75 21.50
N ILE A 365 21.67 9.46 22.00
CA ILE A 365 21.33 9.50 23.43
C ILE A 365 21.21 8.06 23.93
N VAL A 366 22.16 7.65 24.76
CA VAL A 366 22.14 6.32 25.38
C VAL A 366 21.06 6.27 26.46
N CYS A 367 20.26 5.21 26.47
CA CYS A 367 19.15 5.02 27.42
C CYS A 367 19.56 5.14 28.89
N GLY A 368 18.63 5.58 29.74
CA GLY A 368 18.89 5.80 31.16
C GLY A 368 19.55 7.14 31.48
N THR A 369 19.60 8.06 30.51
CA THR A 369 20.17 9.40 30.67
C THR A 369 19.07 10.45 30.80
N THR A 370 19.33 11.49 31.59
CA THR A 370 18.49 12.68 31.68
C THR A 370 19.21 13.86 31.04
N LEU A 371 18.54 14.55 30.12
CA LEU A 371 19.02 15.81 29.56
C LEU A 371 18.36 16.96 30.32
N GLY A 372 19.17 17.81 30.93
CA GLY A 372 18.75 18.94 31.73
C GLY A 372 17.96 19.99 30.96
N ARG A 373 17.25 20.86 31.68
CA ARG A 373 16.47 21.97 31.09
C ARG A 373 17.39 22.86 30.28
N TYR A 374 16.98 23.20 29.06
CA TYR A 374 17.76 24.03 28.13
C TYR A 374 19.20 23.55 27.91
N SER A 375 19.50 22.28 28.20
CA SER A 375 20.77 21.68 27.83
C SER A 375 20.87 21.57 26.30
N PHE A 376 22.10 21.58 25.80
CA PHE A 376 22.35 21.61 24.37
C PHE A 376 23.37 20.55 24.00
N VAL A 377 22.92 19.52 23.30
CA VAL A 377 23.78 18.46 22.79
C VAL A 377 24.19 18.83 21.36
N GLY A 378 25.49 18.95 21.13
CA GLY A 378 26.05 19.23 19.81
C GLY A 378 25.75 18.13 18.80
N ALA A 379 25.78 18.48 17.50
CA ALA A 379 25.61 17.51 16.42
C ALA A 379 26.67 16.39 16.49
N GLY A 380 26.27 15.16 16.18
CA GLY A 380 27.14 13.98 16.19
C GLY A 380 27.63 13.53 17.58
N ALA A 381 27.16 14.15 18.67
CA ALA A 381 27.60 13.80 20.01
C ALA A 381 26.99 12.47 20.51
N VAL A 382 27.71 11.74 21.36
CA VAL A 382 27.22 10.51 22.00
C VAL A 382 27.11 10.72 23.50
N VAL A 383 25.88 10.90 23.98
CA VAL A 383 25.58 11.18 25.39
C VAL A 383 25.32 9.87 26.12
N ASN A 384 26.20 9.53 27.07
CA ASN A 384 26.12 8.32 27.88
C ASN A 384 25.98 8.58 29.39
N ARG A 385 25.79 9.85 29.78
CA ARG A 385 25.61 10.32 31.17
C ARG A 385 24.61 11.47 31.18
N ASN A 386 24.06 11.77 32.35
CA ASN A 386 23.16 12.91 32.52
C ASN A 386 23.86 14.21 32.12
N VAL A 387 23.11 15.11 31.47
CA VAL A 387 23.57 16.43 31.06
C VAL A 387 22.92 17.46 32.00
N PRO A 388 23.69 18.30 32.70
CA PRO A 388 23.14 19.31 33.61
C PRO A 388 22.24 20.34 32.90
N ASP A 389 21.37 21.00 33.65
CA ASP A 389 20.55 22.12 33.17
C ASP A 389 21.48 23.20 32.56
N HIS A 390 21.15 23.69 31.37
CA HIS A 390 21.92 24.63 30.55
C HIS A 390 23.29 24.16 30.04
N ALA A 391 23.74 22.92 30.29
CA ALA A 391 25.06 22.50 29.83
C ALA A 391 25.13 22.37 28.30
N LEU A 392 26.24 22.83 27.72
CA LEU A 392 26.63 22.54 26.33
C LEU A 392 27.50 21.28 26.33
N ALA A 393 27.01 20.19 25.72
CA ALA A 393 27.71 18.91 25.66
C ALA A 393 28.03 18.52 24.20
N ALA A 394 29.27 18.12 23.93
CA ALA A 394 29.69 17.71 22.59
C ALA A 394 30.77 16.61 22.62
N GLY A 395 30.90 15.88 21.51
CA GLY A 395 31.91 14.82 21.32
C GLY A 395 31.38 13.39 21.50
N ASN A 396 32.26 12.41 21.31
CA ASN A 396 31.99 10.99 21.50
C ASN A 396 33.13 10.35 22.34
N PRO A 397 32.93 10.08 23.64
CA PRO A 397 31.73 10.40 24.42
C PRO A 397 31.56 11.90 24.65
N ALA A 398 30.31 12.35 24.80
CA ALA A 398 29.98 13.75 25.02
C ALA A 398 30.54 14.24 26.36
N LYS A 399 31.20 15.39 26.33
CA LYS A 399 31.68 16.11 27.52
C LYS A 399 31.07 17.49 27.56
N GLN A 400 30.88 18.01 28.76
CA GLN A 400 30.51 19.41 28.92
C GLN A 400 31.67 20.31 28.46
N ILE A 401 31.37 21.22 27.54
CA ILE A 401 32.33 22.19 26.98
C ILE A 401 31.93 23.65 27.23
N GLY A 402 30.79 23.87 27.88
CA GLY A 402 30.29 25.20 28.19
C GLY A 402 28.86 25.19 28.72
N TRP A 403 28.20 26.34 28.60
CA TRP A 403 26.81 26.56 29.03
C TRP A 403 26.05 27.33 27.96
N MET A 404 24.74 27.13 27.90
CA MET A 404 23.83 27.76 26.95
C MET A 404 22.74 28.55 27.67
N CYS A 405 22.39 29.68 27.08
CA CYS A 405 21.23 30.46 27.44
C CYS A 405 19.94 29.76 26.96
N GLU A 406 18.80 30.05 27.61
CA GLU A 406 17.47 29.67 27.12
C GLU A 406 17.19 30.14 25.67
N CYS A 407 17.87 31.18 25.18
CA CYS A 407 17.73 31.67 23.81
C CYS A 407 18.55 30.90 22.77
N GLY A 408 19.33 29.90 23.18
CA GLY A 408 20.15 29.07 22.29
C GLY A 408 21.58 29.55 22.07
N GLU A 409 21.97 30.69 22.67
CA GLU A 409 23.33 31.23 22.56
C GLU A 409 24.23 30.76 23.70
N ARG A 410 25.53 30.59 23.40
CA ARG A 410 26.53 30.20 24.39
C ARG A 410 26.74 31.33 25.42
N LEU A 411 26.81 30.97 26.69
CA LEU A 411 27.12 31.91 27.77
C LEU A 411 28.62 32.21 27.83
N SER A 412 28.95 33.41 28.33
CA SER A 412 30.31 33.77 28.74
C SER A 412 30.75 32.99 29.99
N ASP A 413 32.01 33.14 30.37
CA ASP A 413 32.56 32.53 31.60
C ASP A 413 31.90 33.08 32.87
N ASP A 414 31.32 34.28 32.80
CA ASP A 414 30.55 34.93 33.88
C ASP A 414 29.06 34.54 33.89
N PHE A 415 28.66 33.56 33.07
CA PHE A 415 27.28 33.10 32.92
C PHE A 415 26.28 34.18 32.48
N GLU A 416 26.74 35.10 31.64
CA GLU A 416 25.91 36.12 30.98
C GLU A 416 25.73 35.79 29.49
N CYS A 417 24.52 35.96 28.98
CA CYS A 417 24.23 35.82 27.57
C CYS A 417 24.40 37.17 26.86
N THR A 418 25.38 37.27 25.96
CA THR A 418 25.67 38.50 25.20
C THR A 418 24.56 38.88 24.22
N ALA A 419 23.71 37.94 23.81
CA ALA A 419 22.64 38.20 22.84
C ALA A 419 21.34 38.72 23.47
N CYS A 420 20.97 38.25 24.67
CA CYS A 420 19.70 38.61 25.31
C CYS A 420 19.86 39.20 26.72
N GLY A 421 21.08 39.38 27.22
CA GLY A 421 21.37 39.99 28.53
C GLY A 421 21.00 39.16 29.75
N LYS A 422 20.46 37.95 29.58
CA LYS A 422 20.09 37.07 30.69
C LYS A 422 21.32 36.61 31.46
N ARG A 423 21.21 36.59 32.79
CA ARG A 423 22.26 36.13 33.72
C ARG A 423 21.83 34.88 34.46
N TYR A 424 22.81 34.03 34.74
CA TYR A 424 22.60 32.74 35.38
C TYR A 424 23.54 32.56 36.57
N ARG A 425 23.17 31.66 37.48
CA ARG A 425 24.00 31.25 38.61
C ARG A 425 24.08 29.72 38.68
N LYS A 426 25.20 29.21 39.19
CA LYS A 426 25.36 27.77 39.42
C LYS A 426 24.42 27.27 40.51
N CYS A 427 23.86 26.09 40.29
CA CYS A 427 23.10 25.32 41.27
C CYS A 427 23.55 23.85 41.22
N THR A 428 22.95 23.01 42.06
CA THR A 428 23.27 21.58 42.14
C THR A 428 22.98 20.81 40.85
N GLU A 429 22.00 21.25 40.05
CA GLU A 429 21.57 20.58 38.82
C GLU A 429 22.15 21.19 37.53
N GLY A 430 22.97 22.25 37.61
CA GLY A 430 23.49 22.97 36.44
C GLY A 430 23.50 24.47 36.66
N LEU A 431 22.88 25.23 35.74
CA LEU A 431 22.60 26.65 35.94
C LEU A 431 21.11 26.92 36.16
N MET A 432 20.82 28.01 36.86
CA MET A 432 19.50 28.58 36.97
C MET A 432 19.52 30.06 36.61
N ARG A 433 18.47 30.53 35.92
CA ARG A 433 18.32 31.95 35.55
C ARG A 433 18.11 32.79 36.81
N ASN A 434 18.75 33.96 36.87
CA ASN A 434 18.41 34.97 37.87
C ASN A 434 17.03 35.57 37.53
N PRO A 435 16.18 35.84 38.54
CA PRO A 435 14.87 36.45 38.33
C PRO A 435 14.96 37.81 37.65
#